data_AF-A0A0S7XK05-F1
#
_entry.id   AF-A0A0S7XK05-F1
#
_cell.length_a   1.000
_cell.length_b   1.000
_cell.length_c   1.000
_cell.angle_alpha   90.00
_cell.angle_beta   90.00
_cell.angle_gamma   90.00
#
_symmetry.space_group_name_H-M   'P 1'
#
loop_
_entity.id
_entity.type
_entity.pdbx_description
1 polymer ?
#
loop_
_entity_poly.entity_id
_entity_poly.type
_entity_poly.pdbx_seq_one_letter_code
_entity_poly.pdbx_strand_id
1 'polypeptide(L)'
;MRERYEADIQELRDNITAITGEFETAKENWSMAERDYQMKIDVLSVRIDEMSPEIRDPQITDGKILRADLPRNFVVVDIGQKQHVRPDMEFHVFGQPGPEETIDKGIIRISNIYETQSFATIMKSYPEHPILEGDRISSPFYDPVRPQRFVITGDLKLYDLPTLTNIIKYAGGEIQSEVVPDTDYLIVGNVAVEMQVAQEQLSRARHYGVPVMTEERLLEYISHK
;
A
#
# COMPACT_ATOMS: atom_id res chain seq x y z
N MET A 1 -4.99 -68.88 -28.50
CA MET A 1 -4.73 -67.61 -29.24
C MET A 1 -5.84 -66.59 -28.99
N ARG A 2 -7.13 -66.94 -29.15
CA ARG A 2 -8.28 -66.04 -28.87
C ARG A 2 -8.36 -65.51 -27.43
N GLU A 3 -8.14 -66.36 -26.43
CA GLU A 3 -8.19 -65.93 -25.00
C GLU A 3 -7.14 -64.88 -24.64
N ARG A 4 -5.95 -64.92 -25.28
CA ARG A 4 -4.93 -63.88 -25.11
C ARG A 4 -5.38 -62.54 -25.70
N TYR A 5 -5.99 -62.57 -26.88
CA TYR A 5 -6.54 -61.37 -27.51
C TYR A 5 -7.70 -60.77 -26.69
N GLU A 6 -8.53 -61.60 -26.07
CA GLU A 6 -9.64 -61.11 -25.22
C GLU A 6 -9.12 -60.47 -23.92
N ALA A 7 -8.08 -61.05 -23.31
CA ALA A 7 -7.41 -60.45 -22.15
C ALA A 7 -6.76 -59.10 -22.51
N ASP A 8 -6.05 -59.02 -23.63
CA ASP A 8 -5.41 -57.79 -24.10
C ASP A 8 -6.45 -56.70 -24.41
N ILE A 9 -7.60 -57.07 -25.01
CA ILE A 9 -8.71 -56.13 -25.29
C ILE A 9 -9.34 -55.61 -24.00
N GLN A 10 -9.47 -56.45 -22.98
CA GLN A 10 -10.02 -56.05 -21.69
C GLN A 10 -9.08 -55.10 -20.95
N GLU A 11 -7.78 -55.41 -20.91
CA GLU A 11 -6.76 -54.54 -20.33
C GLU A 11 -6.70 -53.19 -21.05
N LEU A 12 -6.78 -53.17 -22.38
CA LEU A 12 -6.85 -51.94 -23.17
C LEU A 12 -8.09 -51.10 -22.84
N ARG A 13 -9.25 -51.72 -22.58
CA ARG A 13 -10.47 -51.01 -22.19
C ARG A 13 -10.37 -50.43 -20.78
N ASP A 14 -9.79 -51.18 -19.86
CA ASP A 14 -9.60 -50.75 -18.49
C ASP A 14 -8.61 -49.56 -18.44
N ASN A 15 -7.53 -49.63 -19.23
CA ASN A 15 -6.58 -48.53 -19.40
C ASN A 15 -7.22 -47.28 -20.03
N ILE A 16 -8.04 -47.44 -21.08
CA ILE A 16 -8.76 -46.30 -21.68
C ILE A 16 -9.67 -45.64 -20.64
N THR A 17 -10.40 -46.44 -19.86
CA THR A 17 -11.34 -45.93 -18.85
C THR A 17 -10.61 -45.17 -17.74
N ALA A 18 -9.49 -45.71 -17.25
CA ALA A 18 -8.64 -45.03 -16.28
C ALA A 18 -8.08 -43.71 -16.82
N ILE A 19 -7.52 -43.72 -18.03
CA ILE A 19 -6.96 -42.52 -18.68
C ILE A 19 -8.05 -41.47 -18.93
N THR A 20 -9.26 -41.87 -19.31
CA THR A 20 -10.36 -40.91 -19.50
C THR A 20 -10.79 -40.25 -18.19
N GLY A 21 -10.81 -40.99 -17.07
CA GLY A 21 -11.13 -40.42 -15.76
C GLY A 21 -10.04 -39.50 -15.23
N GLU A 22 -8.77 -39.85 -15.42
CA GLU A 22 -7.63 -38.98 -15.12
C GLU A 22 -7.65 -37.71 -15.99
N PHE A 23 -8.02 -37.83 -17.27
CA PHE A 23 -8.13 -36.68 -18.16
C PHE A 23 -9.26 -35.74 -17.74
N GLU A 24 -10.43 -36.27 -17.34
CA GLU A 24 -11.55 -35.46 -16.87
C GLU A 24 -11.22 -34.72 -15.57
N THR A 25 -10.64 -35.41 -14.59
CA THR A 25 -10.21 -34.79 -13.32
C THR A 25 -9.10 -33.77 -13.52
N ALA A 26 -8.12 -34.06 -14.38
CA ALA A 26 -7.10 -33.09 -14.75
C ALA A 26 -7.74 -31.88 -15.44
N LYS A 27 -8.67 -32.08 -16.38
CA LYS A 27 -9.36 -31.00 -17.09
C LYS A 27 -10.18 -30.11 -16.13
N GLU A 28 -10.86 -30.70 -15.15
CA GLU A 28 -11.57 -29.95 -14.11
C GLU A 28 -10.61 -29.13 -13.24
N ASN A 29 -9.50 -29.73 -12.80
CA ASN A 29 -8.47 -29.03 -12.03
C ASN A 29 -7.83 -27.89 -12.82
N TRP A 30 -7.54 -28.10 -14.10
CA TRP A 30 -7.04 -27.05 -15.01
C TRP A 30 -8.07 -25.94 -15.18
N SER A 31 -9.35 -26.26 -15.37
CA SER A 31 -10.41 -25.26 -15.49
C SER A 31 -10.60 -24.44 -14.21
N MET A 32 -10.43 -25.07 -13.04
CA MET A 32 -10.47 -24.37 -11.76
C MET A 32 -9.26 -23.46 -11.58
N ALA A 33 -8.05 -23.97 -11.87
CA ALA A 33 -6.82 -23.18 -11.80
C ALA A 33 -6.86 -21.98 -12.77
N GLU A 34 -7.40 -22.16 -13.97
CA GLU A 34 -7.50 -21.09 -14.97
C GLU A 34 -8.47 -19.98 -14.55
N ARG A 35 -9.59 -20.33 -13.91
CA ARG A 35 -10.47 -19.32 -13.28
C ARG A 35 -9.74 -18.57 -12.16
N ASP A 36 -8.99 -19.29 -11.34
CA ASP A 36 -8.20 -18.71 -10.25
C ASP A 36 -7.12 -17.75 -10.77
N TYR A 37 -6.43 -18.11 -11.85
CA TYR A 37 -5.44 -17.25 -12.50
C TYR A 37 -6.09 -16.05 -13.18
N GLN A 38 -7.23 -16.24 -13.84
CA GLN A 38 -7.96 -15.13 -14.45
C GLN A 38 -8.45 -14.12 -13.40
N MET A 39 -8.98 -14.60 -12.27
CA MET A 39 -9.35 -13.72 -11.16
C MET A 39 -8.14 -13.00 -10.56
N LYS A 40 -6.98 -13.66 -10.45
CA LYS A 40 -5.74 -13.00 -10.01
C LYS A 40 -5.30 -11.92 -11.00
N ILE A 41 -5.42 -12.16 -12.31
CA ILE A 41 -5.12 -11.17 -13.34
C ILE A 41 -6.10 -10.00 -13.24
N ASP A 42 -7.39 -10.25 -13.03
CA ASP A 42 -8.40 -9.20 -12.90
C ASP A 42 -8.15 -8.36 -11.63
N VAL A 43 -7.84 -8.98 -10.50
CA VAL A 43 -7.48 -8.27 -9.26
C VAL A 43 -6.17 -7.50 -9.41
N LEU A 44 -5.15 -8.10 -10.03
CA LEU A 44 -3.87 -7.45 -10.25
C LEU A 44 -3.97 -6.32 -11.28
N SER A 45 -4.84 -6.44 -12.28
CA SER A 45 -5.08 -5.37 -13.26
C SER A 45 -5.86 -4.21 -12.64
N VAL A 46 -6.89 -4.47 -11.83
CA VAL A 46 -7.52 -3.43 -10.99
C VAL A 46 -6.49 -2.78 -10.08
N ARG A 47 -5.61 -3.57 -9.45
CA ARG A 47 -4.53 -3.01 -8.63
C ARG A 47 -3.49 -2.27 -9.45
N ILE A 48 -3.20 -2.63 -10.70
CA ILE A 48 -2.33 -1.86 -11.60
C ILE A 48 -3.04 -0.59 -12.07
N ASP A 49 -4.37 -0.58 -12.17
CA ASP A 49 -5.16 0.63 -12.47
C ASP A 49 -5.33 1.54 -11.23
N GLU A 50 -5.22 0.97 -10.01
CA GLU A 50 -5.27 1.71 -8.73
C GLU A 50 -3.87 2.09 -8.20
N MET A 51 -2.84 1.28 -8.48
CA MET A 51 -1.39 1.52 -8.25
C MET A 51 -0.66 2.04 -9.48
N SER A 52 -1.37 2.23 -10.60
CA SER A 52 -1.14 3.45 -11.34
C SER A 52 -1.89 4.49 -10.54
N PRO A 53 -1.23 5.21 -9.60
CA PRO A 53 -1.58 6.61 -9.59
C PRO A 53 -1.48 6.99 -11.07
N GLU A 54 -2.45 7.70 -11.63
CA GLU A 54 -2.11 8.67 -12.67
C GLU A 54 -0.79 9.25 -12.19
N ILE A 55 0.36 8.82 -12.75
CA ILE A 55 1.67 9.05 -12.14
C ILE A 55 1.66 10.52 -11.90
N ARG A 56 1.53 10.89 -10.62
CA ARG A 56 1.03 12.23 -10.28
C ARG A 56 2.03 13.13 -10.96
N ASP A 57 1.57 13.88 -11.97
CA ASP A 57 2.46 14.46 -12.98
C ASP A 57 3.64 15.04 -12.20
N PRO A 58 4.90 14.65 -12.44
CA PRO A 58 6.03 15.10 -11.64
C PRO A 58 6.14 16.65 -11.59
N GLN A 59 5.37 17.37 -12.43
CA GLN A 59 5.16 18.81 -12.35
C GLN A 59 4.22 19.28 -11.22
N ILE A 60 3.38 18.42 -10.64
CA ILE A 60 2.54 18.69 -9.48
C ILE A 60 3.44 18.73 -8.24
N THR A 61 3.67 19.95 -7.80
CA THR A 61 4.45 20.22 -6.60
C THR A 61 3.57 20.14 -5.38
N ASP A 62 4.00 19.36 -4.40
CA ASP A 62 3.34 19.26 -3.11
C ASP A 62 3.72 20.43 -2.19
N GLY A 63 4.92 20.96 -2.37
CA GLY A 63 5.44 22.08 -1.58
C GLY A 63 6.74 22.63 -2.13
N LYS A 64 7.41 23.42 -1.30
CA LYS A 64 8.63 24.16 -1.59
C LYS A 64 9.56 24.19 -0.38
N ILE A 65 10.86 24.20 -0.66
CA ILE A 65 11.91 24.41 0.33
C ILE A 65 11.96 25.91 0.70
N LEU A 66 11.66 26.19 1.96
CA LEU A 66 11.77 27.50 2.58
C LEU A 66 13.22 27.83 2.95
N ARG A 67 13.98 26.83 3.41
CA ARG A 67 15.38 26.98 3.82
C ARG A 67 16.16 25.70 3.61
N ALA A 68 17.42 25.80 3.18
CA ALA A 68 18.33 24.66 3.06
C ALA A 68 19.65 24.90 3.80
N ASP A 69 20.06 23.96 4.64
CA ASP A 69 21.33 23.95 5.35
C ASP A 69 22.06 22.63 5.05
N LEU A 70 22.78 22.60 3.91
CA LEU A 70 23.53 21.41 3.47
C LEU A 70 24.61 20.99 4.48
N PRO A 71 25.40 21.89 5.11
CA PRO A 71 26.38 21.49 6.11
C PRO A 71 25.80 20.72 7.30
N ARG A 72 24.54 21.00 7.66
CA ARG A 72 23.84 20.33 8.76
C ARG A 72 22.83 19.28 8.28
N ASN A 73 22.79 18.97 6.99
CA ASN A 73 21.88 18.00 6.36
C ASN A 73 20.39 18.19 6.70
N PHE A 74 19.92 19.43 6.84
CA PHE A 74 18.49 19.67 7.05
C PHE A 74 17.94 20.76 6.14
N VAL A 75 16.65 20.66 5.86
CA VAL A 75 15.87 21.65 5.12
C VAL A 75 14.56 21.94 5.85
N VAL A 76 13.95 23.08 5.55
CA VAL A 76 12.61 23.45 6.02
C VAL A 76 11.70 23.53 4.80
N VAL A 77 10.53 22.92 4.87
CA VAL A 77 9.54 22.86 3.79
C VAL A 77 8.22 23.52 4.22
N ASP A 78 7.47 24.05 3.25
CA ASP A 78 6.22 24.80 3.44
C ASP A 78 4.95 23.93 3.58
N ILE A 79 5.14 22.64 3.85
CA ILE A 79 4.07 21.68 4.12
C ILE A 79 4.17 21.18 5.55
N GLY A 80 3.02 21.00 6.21
CA GLY A 80 2.94 20.63 7.61
C GLY A 80 1.72 19.76 7.94
N GLN A 81 1.29 19.78 9.20
CA GLN A 81 0.16 18.96 9.67
C GLN A 81 -1.13 19.25 8.90
N LYS A 82 -1.37 20.51 8.51
CA LYS A 82 -2.57 20.89 7.74
C LYS A 82 -2.66 20.21 6.38
N GLN A 83 -1.53 19.79 5.82
CA GLN A 83 -1.46 19.04 4.56
C GLN A 83 -1.19 17.55 4.80
N HIS A 84 -1.38 17.06 6.03
CA HIS A 84 -1.23 15.65 6.39
C HIS A 84 0.19 15.07 6.18
N VAL A 85 1.21 15.93 6.20
CA VAL A 85 2.64 15.53 6.18
C VAL A 85 3.00 14.77 7.44
N ARG A 86 3.89 13.76 7.31
CA ARG A 86 4.25 12.84 8.40
C ARG A 86 5.75 12.62 8.49
N PRO A 87 6.26 12.27 9.68
CA PRO A 87 7.67 11.92 9.84
C PRO A 87 7.97 10.72 8.96
N ASP A 88 9.22 10.63 8.53
CA ASP A 88 9.72 9.60 7.64
C ASP A 88 9.13 9.59 6.22
N MET A 89 8.20 10.49 5.88
CA MET A 89 7.79 10.68 4.49
C MET A 89 8.97 11.17 3.66
N GLU A 90 9.16 10.53 2.51
CA GLU A 90 10.19 10.89 1.56
C GLU A 90 9.61 11.73 0.44
N PHE A 91 10.32 12.82 0.14
CA PHE A 91 10.00 13.71 -0.96
C PHE A 91 11.21 13.85 -1.87
N HIS A 92 10.95 13.83 -3.17
CA HIS A 92 11.93 14.17 -4.18
C HIS A 92 12.02 15.69 -4.30
N VAL A 93 13.25 16.21 -4.37
CA VAL A 93 13.53 17.63 -4.52
C VAL A 93 13.86 17.91 -5.97
N PHE A 94 13.11 18.83 -6.57
CA PHE A 94 13.29 19.25 -7.94
C PHE A 94 13.62 20.73 -8.02
N GLY A 95 14.65 21.06 -8.81
CA GLY A 95 14.90 22.42 -9.26
C GLY A 95 14.24 22.66 -10.61
N GLN A 96 13.86 23.91 -10.87
CA GLN A 96 13.34 24.33 -12.17
C GLN A 96 14.35 25.25 -12.87
N PRO A 97 15.23 24.73 -13.76
CA PRO A 97 16.06 25.56 -14.63
C PRO A 97 15.26 26.29 -15.73
N GLY A 98 14.04 25.83 -16.07
CA GLY A 98 13.22 26.40 -17.15
C GLY A 98 11.77 25.86 -17.19
N PRO A 99 10.95 26.27 -18.17
CA PRO A 99 9.52 25.96 -18.21
C PRO A 99 9.18 24.47 -18.41
N GLU A 100 10.08 23.65 -18.97
CA GLU A 100 9.78 22.25 -19.33
C GLU A 100 10.72 21.20 -18.72
N GLU A 101 11.80 21.61 -18.05
CA GLU A 101 12.81 20.68 -17.53
C GLU A 101 12.91 20.78 -16.00
N THR A 102 12.73 19.66 -15.31
CA THR A 102 12.92 19.52 -13.86
C THR A 102 14.24 18.80 -13.61
N ILE A 103 15.12 19.40 -12.80
CA ILE A 103 16.38 18.77 -12.38
C ILE A 103 16.13 18.06 -11.04
N ASP A 104 16.36 16.75 -10.99
CA ASP A 104 16.41 16.01 -9.72
C ASP A 104 17.63 16.46 -8.91
N LYS A 105 17.38 17.00 -7.72
CA LYS A 105 18.40 17.54 -6.81
C LYS A 105 18.66 16.62 -5.62
N GLY A 106 17.75 15.68 -5.34
CA GLY A 106 17.91 14.76 -4.24
C GLY A 106 16.61 14.30 -3.60
N ILE A 107 16.76 13.67 -2.44
CA ILE A 107 15.66 13.10 -1.64
C ILE A 107 15.80 13.63 -0.22
N ILE A 108 14.68 14.11 0.32
CA ILE A 108 14.57 14.56 1.71
C ILE A 108 13.57 13.68 2.44
N ARG A 109 13.75 13.55 3.75
CA ARG A 109 12.86 12.82 4.64
C ARG A 109 12.38 13.72 5.76
N ILE A 110 11.08 13.86 5.93
CA ILE A 110 10.50 14.67 6.99
C ILE A 110 10.93 14.14 8.37
N SER A 111 11.39 15.02 9.25
CA SER A 111 11.85 14.68 10.60
C SER A 111 10.97 15.29 11.69
N ASN A 112 10.62 16.56 11.59
CA ASN A 112 9.78 17.26 12.57
C ASN A 112 8.72 18.08 11.86
N ILE A 113 7.48 18.06 12.34
CA ILE A 113 6.35 18.71 11.67
C ILE A 113 5.74 19.75 12.58
N TYR A 114 5.34 20.86 11.97
CA TYR A 114 4.58 21.93 12.59
C TYR A 114 3.29 22.15 11.80
N GLU A 115 2.45 23.08 12.26
CA GLU A 115 1.12 23.30 11.69
C GLU A 115 1.13 23.55 10.17
N THR A 116 2.09 24.33 9.68
CA THR A 116 2.18 24.77 8.27
C THR A 116 3.56 24.56 7.65
N GLN A 117 4.51 23.96 8.36
CA GLN A 117 5.88 23.76 7.89
C GLN A 117 6.49 22.53 8.54
N SER A 118 7.49 21.94 7.90
CA SER A 118 8.20 20.79 8.46
C SER A 118 9.71 20.93 8.27
N PHE A 119 10.47 20.35 9.18
CA PHE A 119 11.88 20.08 9.00
C PHE A 119 12.04 18.72 8.33
N ALA A 120 13.02 18.63 7.45
CA ALA A 120 13.38 17.39 6.79
C ALA A 120 14.89 17.21 6.80
N THR A 121 15.33 15.96 6.91
CA THR A 121 16.72 15.55 6.79
C THR A 121 17.03 15.22 5.34
N ILE A 122 18.18 15.66 4.84
CA ILE A 122 18.64 15.34 3.49
C ILE A 122 19.15 13.90 3.47
N MET A 123 18.49 13.02 2.71
CA MET A 123 18.87 11.61 2.56
C MET A 123 19.85 11.43 1.41
N LYS A 124 19.62 12.15 0.31
CA LYS A 124 20.45 12.14 -0.90
C LYS A 124 20.52 13.55 -1.47
N SER A 125 21.69 13.97 -1.90
CA SER A 125 21.91 15.24 -2.59
C SER A 125 22.95 15.05 -3.68
N TYR A 126 22.77 15.72 -4.83
CA TYR A 126 23.74 15.71 -5.91
C TYR A 126 24.62 16.97 -5.86
N PRO A 127 25.95 16.87 -5.75
CA PRO A 127 26.83 18.05 -5.68
C PRO A 127 26.74 18.97 -6.90
N GLU A 128 26.48 18.42 -8.08
CA GLU A 128 26.29 19.14 -9.34
C GLU A 128 25.05 20.06 -9.30
N HIS A 129 24.05 19.70 -8.48
CA HIS A 129 22.75 20.34 -8.38
C HIS A 129 22.32 20.44 -6.91
N PRO A 130 22.92 21.36 -6.13
CA PRO A 130 22.63 21.47 -4.70
C PRO A 130 21.16 21.84 -4.46
N ILE A 131 20.65 21.36 -3.34
CA ILE A 131 19.33 21.71 -2.82
C ILE A 131 19.38 23.15 -2.31
N LEU A 132 18.49 24.00 -2.82
CA LEU A 132 18.44 25.44 -2.54
C LEU A 132 17.05 25.86 -2.04
N GLU A 133 17.02 27.00 -1.35
CA GLU A 133 15.78 27.71 -1.07
C GLU A 133 15.11 28.06 -2.40
N GLY A 134 13.84 27.71 -2.57
CA GLY A 134 13.22 27.83 -3.88
C GLY A 134 12.76 26.52 -4.50
N ASP A 135 13.45 25.43 -4.17
CA ASP A 135 13.23 24.14 -4.82
C ASP A 135 11.89 23.52 -4.44
N ARG A 136 11.32 22.79 -5.39
CA ARG A 136 10.00 22.18 -5.27
C ARG A 136 10.16 20.77 -4.74
N ILE A 137 9.14 20.30 -4.02
CA ILE A 137 9.10 18.92 -3.52
C ILE A 137 7.86 18.21 -4.03
N SER A 138 7.99 16.92 -4.30
CA SER A 138 6.88 16.06 -4.69
C SER A 138 7.11 14.64 -4.19
N SER A 139 6.05 13.96 -3.80
CA SER A 139 6.10 12.54 -3.45
C SER A 139 4.94 11.79 -4.11
N PRO A 140 5.21 10.73 -4.90
CA PRO A 140 4.18 9.98 -5.59
C PRO A 140 3.24 9.22 -4.62
N PHE A 141 3.64 9.08 -3.36
CA PHE A 141 2.86 8.40 -2.30
C PHE A 141 2.20 9.37 -1.32
N TYR A 142 2.25 10.68 -1.60
CA TYR A 142 1.66 11.71 -0.76
C TYR A 142 0.47 12.35 -1.47
N ASP A 143 -0.64 12.45 -0.74
CA ASP A 143 -1.82 13.19 -1.15
C ASP A 143 -2.13 14.25 -0.08
N PRO A 144 -1.96 15.56 -0.37
CA PRO A 144 -2.25 16.63 0.58
C PRO A 144 -3.75 16.83 0.82
N VAL A 145 -4.62 16.21 0.01
CA VAL A 145 -6.07 16.41 0.02
C VAL A 145 -6.80 15.24 0.70
N ARG A 146 -6.25 14.03 0.66
CA ARG A 146 -6.93 12.83 1.17
C ARG A 146 -6.40 12.38 2.54
N PRO A 147 -7.26 12.32 3.59
CA PRO A 147 -6.89 11.69 4.85
C PRO A 147 -6.72 10.18 4.66
N GLN A 148 -5.78 9.58 5.40
CA GLN A 148 -5.60 8.12 5.36
C GLN A 148 -6.76 7.40 6.00
N ARG A 149 -7.16 6.29 5.40
CA ARG A 149 -8.33 5.50 5.79
C ARG A 149 -7.93 4.23 6.52
N PHE A 150 -8.46 4.10 7.72
CA PHE A 150 -8.21 2.99 8.62
C PHE A 150 -9.47 2.16 8.79
N VAL A 151 -9.31 0.84 8.81
CA VAL A 151 -10.37 -0.07 9.26
C VAL A 151 -9.88 -0.72 10.54
N ILE A 152 -10.74 -0.80 11.56
CA ILE A 152 -10.42 -1.44 12.84
C ILE A 152 -11.25 -2.72 12.94
N THR A 153 -10.62 -3.82 13.34
CA THR A 153 -11.31 -5.09 13.56
C THR A 153 -10.75 -5.86 14.75
N GLY A 154 -11.61 -6.62 15.43
CA GLY A 154 -11.26 -7.34 16.64
C GLY A 154 -11.30 -6.46 17.89
N ASP A 155 -11.03 -7.08 19.04
CA ASP A 155 -11.09 -6.45 20.36
C ASP A 155 -9.77 -5.75 20.71
N LEU A 156 -9.84 -4.45 20.94
CA LEU A 156 -8.68 -3.63 21.25
C LEU A 156 -8.24 -3.85 22.71
N LYS A 157 -6.93 -3.85 22.96
CA LYS A 157 -6.39 -4.13 24.30
C LYS A 157 -6.06 -2.86 25.07
N LEU A 158 -5.61 -1.81 24.38
CA LEU A 158 -5.09 -0.61 25.01
C LEU A 158 -6.15 0.48 25.13
N TYR A 159 -6.97 0.65 24.10
CA TYR A 159 -8.05 1.65 24.06
C TYR A 159 -9.37 1.02 23.64
N ASP A 160 -10.48 1.62 24.05
CA ASP A 160 -11.77 1.27 23.46
C ASP A 160 -11.88 1.82 22.03
N LEU A 161 -12.75 1.22 21.23
CA LEU A 161 -12.96 1.62 19.83
C LEU A 161 -13.30 3.11 19.66
N PRO A 162 -14.14 3.73 20.51
CA PRO A 162 -14.40 5.18 20.45
C PRO A 162 -13.15 6.03 20.72
N THR A 163 -12.33 5.67 21.71
CA THR A 163 -11.12 6.44 22.04
C THR A 163 -10.08 6.30 20.95
N LEU A 164 -9.83 5.07 20.46
CA LEU A 164 -8.91 4.86 19.35
C LEU A 164 -9.39 5.59 18.09
N THR A 165 -10.70 5.60 17.87
CA THR A 165 -11.31 6.35 16.77
C THR A 165 -11.00 7.84 16.83
N ASN A 166 -11.16 8.42 18.02
CA ASN A 166 -10.84 9.82 18.24
C ASN A 166 -9.35 10.09 18.04
N ILE A 167 -8.47 9.21 18.54
CA ILE A 167 -7.01 9.33 18.34
C ILE A 167 -6.67 9.36 16.85
N ILE A 168 -7.22 8.44 16.05
CA ILE A 168 -7.00 8.39 14.60
C ILE A 168 -7.51 9.68 13.93
N LYS A 169 -8.72 10.13 14.28
CA LYS A 169 -9.33 11.36 13.73
C LYS A 169 -8.57 12.62 14.08
N TYR A 170 -8.18 12.80 15.35
CA TYR A 170 -7.34 13.92 15.78
C TYR A 170 -6.01 13.96 15.04
N ALA A 171 -5.53 12.79 14.68
CA ALA A 171 -4.28 12.63 13.99
C ALA A 171 -4.43 12.69 12.45
N GLY A 172 -5.58 13.15 11.95
CA GLY A 172 -5.85 13.41 10.53
C GLY A 172 -6.23 12.17 9.71
N GLY A 173 -6.56 11.06 10.36
CA GLY A 173 -7.05 9.84 9.71
C GLY A 173 -8.58 9.76 9.68
N GLU A 174 -9.10 9.00 8.74
CA GLU A 174 -10.52 8.65 8.61
C GLU A 174 -10.72 7.17 8.96
N ILE A 175 -11.88 6.82 9.50
CA ILE A 175 -12.20 5.43 9.82
C ILE A 175 -13.33 4.95 8.92
N GLN A 176 -13.08 3.82 8.27
CA GLN A 176 -14.04 3.08 7.48
C GLN A 176 -14.57 1.89 8.27
N SER A 177 -15.80 1.48 7.98
CA SER A 177 -16.46 0.34 8.61
C SER A 177 -15.96 -1.01 8.07
N GLU A 178 -15.41 -1.04 6.87
CA GLU A 178 -14.99 -2.26 6.19
C GLU A 178 -13.80 -2.00 5.28
N VAL A 179 -12.99 -3.04 5.06
CA VAL A 179 -11.88 -3.01 4.12
C VAL A 179 -12.44 -3.02 2.71
N VAL A 180 -12.10 -1.96 1.99
CA VAL A 180 -12.39 -1.71 0.58
C VAL A 180 -11.06 -1.46 -0.15
N PRO A 181 -11.03 -1.46 -1.50
CA PRO A 181 -9.78 -1.26 -2.25
C PRO A 181 -9.02 0.01 -1.88
N ASP A 182 -9.75 1.04 -1.44
CA ASP A 182 -9.18 2.35 -1.10
C ASP A 182 -8.81 2.51 0.39
N THR A 183 -8.83 1.41 1.15
CA THR A 183 -8.37 1.39 2.55
C THR A 183 -6.85 1.35 2.62
N ASP A 184 -6.24 2.28 3.38
CA ASP A 184 -4.78 2.35 3.52
C ASP A 184 -4.24 1.33 4.54
N TYR A 185 -4.96 1.10 5.65
CA TYR A 185 -4.50 0.21 6.72
C TYR A 185 -5.63 -0.53 7.40
N LEU A 186 -5.39 -1.81 7.71
CA LEU A 186 -6.22 -2.61 8.61
C LEU A 186 -5.54 -2.72 9.98
N ILE A 187 -6.24 -2.27 11.01
CA ILE A 187 -5.84 -2.37 12.41
C ILE A 187 -6.51 -3.59 13.01
N VAL A 188 -5.71 -4.52 13.51
CA VAL A 188 -6.19 -5.80 14.05
C VAL A 188 -5.91 -5.84 15.55
N GLY A 189 -7.00 -5.91 16.31
CA GLY A 189 -6.99 -6.23 17.72
C GLY A 189 -7.01 -7.75 17.98
N ASN A 190 -7.41 -8.12 19.18
CA ASN A 190 -7.62 -9.50 19.57
C ASN A 190 -8.84 -10.11 18.84
N VAL A 191 -8.57 -11.09 17.99
CA VAL A 191 -9.56 -11.74 17.11
C VAL A 191 -10.52 -12.66 17.88
N ALA A 192 -10.32 -12.88 19.19
CA ALA A 192 -11.09 -13.84 19.97
C ALA A 192 -12.58 -13.50 20.14
N VAL A 193 -12.95 -12.21 20.15
CA VAL A 193 -14.32 -11.76 20.45
C VAL A 193 -15.19 -11.68 19.19
N GLU A 194 -14.60 -11.27 18.06
CA GLU A 194 -15.32 -11.03 16.80
C GLU A 194 -14.72 -11.85 15.65
N MET A 195 -14.52 -13.14 15.91
CA MET A 195 -13.72 -14.02 15.06
C MET A 195 -14.20 -14.05 13.59
N GLN A 196 -15.51 -14.04 13.34
CA GLN A 196 -16.07 -14.05 11.97
C GLN A 196 -15.82 -12.73 11.23
N VAL A 197 -16.14 -11.59 11.84
CA VAL A 197 -15.96 -10.26 11.23
C VAL A 197 -14.48 -9.97 11.02
N ALA A 198 -13.64 -10.26 12.01
CA ALA A 198 -12.20 -10.07 11.90
C ALA A 198 -11.57 -10.97 10.84
N GLN A 199 -12.02 -12.22 10.70
CA GLN A 199 -11.58 -13.09 9.60
C GLN A 199 -12.01 -12.57 8.24
N GLU A 200 -13.23 -12.04 8.11
CA GLU A 200 -13.71 -11.43 6.87
C GLU A 200 -12.85 -10.21 6.49
N GLN A 201 -12.65 -9.27 7.41
CA GLN A 201 -11.83 -8.08 7.15
C GLN A 201 -10.36 -8.43 6.87
N LEU A 202 -9.80 -9.42 7.55
CA LEU A 202 -8.46 -9.96 7.26
C LEU A 202 -8.40 -10.60 5.87
N SER A 203 -9.44 -11.32 5.45
CA SER A 203 -9.49 -11.92 4.11
C SER A 203 -9.56 -10.84 3.03
N ARG A 204 -10.35 -9.79 3.25
CA ARG A 204 -10.44 -8.61 2.37
C ARG A 204 -9.12 -7.86 2.32
N ALA A 205 -8.46 -7.63 3.46
CA ALA A 205 -7.15 -6.98 3.48
C ALA A 205 -6.09 -7.79 2.73
N ARG A 206 -6.09 -9.12 2.84
CA ARG A 206 -5.21 -9.97 2.03
C ARG A 206 -5.56 -9.92 0.54
N HIS A 207 -6.86 -9.89 0.22
CA HIS A 207 -7.35 -9.82 -1.15
C HIS A 207 -6.97 -8.52 -1.85
N TYR A 208 -7.18 -7.38 -1.18
CA TYR A 208 -6.83 -6.04 -1.69
C TYR A 208 -5.36 -5.67 -1.45
N GLY A 209 -4.63 -6.48 -0.68
CA GLY A 209 -3.23 -6.22 -0.33
C GLY A 209 -3.03 -5.02 0.59
N VAL A 210 -4.03 -4.75 1.44
CA VAL A 210 -4.00 -3.71 2.47
C VAL A 210 -3.05 -4.14 3.59
N PRO A 211 -2.07 -3.32 3.96
CA PRO A 211 -1.17 -3.59 5.07
C PRO A 211 -1.92 -3.74 6.39
N VAL A 212 -1.56 -4.77 7.16
CA VAL A 212 -2.16 -5.09 8.45
C VAL A 212 -1.20 -4.71 9.58
N MET A 213 -1.69 -4.02 10.62
CA MET A 213 -0.91 -3.67 11.80
C MET A 213 -1.71 -3.83 13.10
N THR A 214 -1.01 -3.89 14.23
CA THR A 214 -1.65 -3.97 15.57
C THR A 214 -1.92 -2.58 16.14
N GLU A 215 -2.70 -2.54 17.21
CA GLU A 215 -2.95 -1.32 17.99
C GLU A 215 -1.65 -0.70 18.52
N GLU A 216 -0.69 -1.50 19.02
CA GLU A 216 0.59 -0.95 19.50
C GLU A 216 1.35 -0.24 18.37
N ARG A 217 1.40 -0.88 17.19
CA ARG A 217 2.10 -0.33 16.02
C ARG A 217 1.40 0.90 15.47
N LEU A 218 0.07 0.96 15.55
CA LEU A 218 -0.70 2.16 15.23
C LEU A 218 -0.36 3.30 16.20
N LEU A 219 -0.23 3.02 17.50
CA LEU A 219 0.12 4.03 18.49
C LEU A 219 1.58 4.48 18.35
N GLU A 220 2.50 3.62 17.96
CA GLU A 220 3.86 4.05 17.56
C GLU A 220 3.79 4.95 16.33
N TYR A 221 3.00 4.54 15.32
CA TYR A 221 2.76 5.30 14.10
C TYR A 221 2.10 6.66 14.35
N ILE A 222 1.25 6.76 15.38
CA ILE A 222 0.55 7.99 15.76
C ILE A 222 1.32 8.80 16.81
N SER A 223 2.11 8.20 17.70
CA SER A 223 2.82 8.93 18.77
C SER A 223 4.14 9.54 18.33
N HIS A 224 4.69 9.10 17.19
CA HIS A 224 5.76 9.84 16.50
C HIS A 224 5.21 11.06 15.73
N LYS A 225 3.90 11.34 15.76
CA LYS A 225 3.26 12.54 15.18
C LYS A 225 3.49 13.81 16.00
#